data_AF-A0A0G0U4I7-F1
#
_entry.id   AF-A0A0G0U4I7-F1
#
_cell.length_a   1.000
_cell.length_b   1.000
_cell.length_c   1.000
_cell.angle_alpha   90.00
_cell.angle_beta   90.00
_cell.angle_gamma   90.00
#
_symmetry.space_group_name_H-M   'P 1'
#
loop_
_entity.id
_entity.type
_entity.pdbx_description
1 polymer ?
#
loop_
_entity_poly.entity_id
_entity_poly.type
_entity_poly.pdbx_seq_one_letter_code
_entity_poly.pdbx_strand_id
1 'polypeptide(L)'
;MPSKKLKTNPAEGLLSTGVSLIRGRVVAAKQPKTVTVLVERKKTHPFYKKSFMRRKKYLVHDELGVLEGDVVEIVKIKPISKNKHFGVVRVVGKDIEVMVSQHLKEEAAAEIAEVMSEEKESSVESLESSKEVSIEEKVLRVSKVRKEKV
;
A
#
# COMPACT_ATOMS: atom_id res chain seq x y z
N MET A 1 9.34 -27.89 -27.45
CA MET A 1 9.14 -27.86 -25.99
C MET A 1 7.74 -27.35 -25.70
N PRO A 2 6.92 -28.01 -24.87
CA PRO A 2 5.60 -27.49 -24.57
C PRO A 2 5.73 -26.27 -23.65
N SER A 3 5.38 -25.10 -24.17
CA SER A 3 5.29 -23.82 -23.46
C SER A 3 4.45 -23.96 -22.18
N LYS A 4 4.99 -23.46 -21.06
CA LYS A 4 4.32 -23.38 -19.76
C LYS A 4 3.02 -22.60 -19.93
N LYS A 5 1.87 -23.29 -19.96
CA LYS A 5 0.55 -22.63 -20.01
C LYS A 5 0.44 -21.69 -18.81
N LEU A 6 0.39 -20.38 -19.06
CA LEU A 6 -0.04 -19.41 -18.06
C LEU A 6 -1.42 -19.87 -17.59
N LYS A 7 -1.61 -20.02 -16.27
CA LYS A 7 -2.91 -20.41 -15.70
C LYS A 7 -3.90 -19.31 -16.07
N THR A 8 -4.79 -19.59 -17.01
CA THR A 8 -5.88 -18.69 -17.35
C THR A 8 -6.78 -18.57 -16.14
N ASN A 9 -7.18 -17.34 -15.84
CA ASN A 9 -8.05 -17.06 -14.73
C ASN A 9 -9.42 -17.68 -15.04
N PRO A 10 -9.95 -18.63 -14.23
CA PRO A 10 -11.27 -19.24 -14.50
C PRO A 10 -12.42 -18.21 -14.48
N ALA A 11 -12.11 -16.98 -14.04
CA ALA A 11 -12.99 -15.82 -13.95
C ALA A 11 -13.28 -15.11 -15.29
N GLU A 12 -12.43 -15.23 -16.32
CA GLU A 12 -12.63 -14.50 -17.59
C GLU A 12 -13.77 -15.11 -18.44
N GLY A 13 -14.07 -16.40 -18.27
CA GLY A 13 -15.17 -17.08 -18.95
C GLY A 13 -16.56 -16.95 -18.30
N LEU A 14 -16.66 -16.27 -17.14
CA LEU A 14 -17.90 -16.18 -16.35
C LEU A 14 -18.66 -14.85 -16.54
N LEU A 15 -18.16 -13.96 -17.40
CA LEU A 15 -18.75 -12.62 -17.62
C LEU A 15 -20.00 -12.63 -18.52
N SER A 16 -20.34 -13.76 -19.15
CA SER A 16 -21.48 -13.90 -20.07
C SER A 16 -22.56 -14.89 -19.64
N THR A 17 -22.28 -15.74 -18.64
CA THR A 17 -23.28 -16.64 -18.06
C THR A 17 -23.99 -15.93 -16.93
N GLY A 18 -25.30 -16.18 -16.74
CA GLY A 18 -26.19 -15.48 -15.79
C GLY A 18 -25.87 -15.67 -14.30
N VAL A 19 -24.61 -15.50 -13.91
CA VAL A 19 -24.09 -15.67 -12.57
C VAL A 19 -24.17 -14.33 -11.82
N SER A 20 -24.75 -14.37 -10.62
CA SER A 20 -24.88 -13.17 -9.78
C SER A 20 -23.52 -12.79 -9.17
N LEU A 21 -22.99 -11.64 -9.63
CA LEU A 21 -21.81 -10.99 -9.08
C LEU A 21 -22.17 -10.21 -7.82
N ILE A 22 -21.35 -10.34 -6.77
CA ILE A 22 -21.51 -9.60 -5.52
C ILE A 22 -20.31 -8.66 -5.35
N ARG A 23 -20.55 -7.39 -5.07
CA ARG A 23 -19.52 -6.39 -4.77
C ARG A 23 -19.31 -6.27 -3.26
N GLY A 24 -18.06 -6.08 -2.84
CA GLY A 24 -17.71 -5.81 -1.44
C GLY A 24 -16.31 -5.25 -1.28
N ARG A 25 -16.03 -4.75 -0.07
CA ARG A 25 -14.70 -4.21 0.30
C ARG A 25 -13.91 -5.27 1.06
N VAL A 26 -12.62 -5.38 0.80
CA VAL A 26 -11.72 -6.23 1.57
C VAL A 26 -11.43 -5.60 2.93
N VAL A 27 -11.71 -6.33 4.00
CA VAL A 27 -11.44 -5.87 5.38
C VAL A 27 -10.15 -6.47 5.92
N ALA A 28 -9.82 -7.70 5.53
CA ALA A 28 -8.62 -8.38 6.03
C ALA A 28 -8.08 -9.38 5.01
N ALA A 29 -6.77 -9.36 4.80
CA ALA A 29 -6.01 -10.25 3.93
C ALA A 29 -4.89 -10.97 4.69
N LYS A 30 -5.14 -11.32 5.96
CA LYS A 30 -4.15 -11.93 6.86
C LYS A 30 -3.87 -13.41 6.59
N GLN A 31 -4.78 -14.11 5.92
CA GLN A 31 -4.71 -15.55 5.71
C GLN A 31 -4.21 -15.89 4.31
N PRO A 32 -3.42 -16.97 4.15
CA PRO A 32 -2.93 -17.36 2.85
C PRO A 32 -4.09 -17.74 1.92
N LYS A 33 -4.09 -17.19 0.69
CA LYS A 33 -5.06 -17.45 -0.40
C LYS A 33 -6.53 -17.22 -0.01
N THR A 34 -6.77 -16.48 1.08
CA THR A 34 -8.09 -16.28 1.67
C THR A 34 -8.25 -14.85 2.14
N VAL A 35 -9.31 -14.21 1.68
CA VAL A 35 -9.59 -12.81 1.97
C VAL A 35 -10.97 -12.67 2.62
N THR A 36 -11.09 -11.79 3.61
CA THR A 36 -12.36 -11.47 4.25
C THR A 36 -12.98 -10.26 3.57
N VAL A 37 -14.08 -10.48 2.84
CA VAL A 37 -14.80 -9.43 2.12
C VAL A 37 -16.07 -9.06 2.88
N LEU A 38 -16.27 -7.76 3.12
CA LEU A 38 -17.49 -7.21 3.70
C LEU A 38 -18.43 -6.76 2.58
N VAL A 39 -19.62 -7.36 2.55
CA VAL A 39 -20.68 -7.03 1.60
C VAL A 39 -21.79 -6.31 2.35
N GLU A 40 -22.15 -5.13 1.85
CA GLU A 40 -23.28 -4.35 2.35
C GLU A 40 -24.48 -4.50 1.41
N ARG A 41 -25.65 -4.77 1.98
CA ARG A 41 -26.91 -4.81 1.23
C ARG A 41 -27.95 -3.97 1.95
N LYS A 42 -28.58 -3.04 1.25
CA LYS A 42 -29.77 -2.33 1.74
C LYS A 42 -30.96 -3.29 1.65
N LYS A 43 -31.65 -3.50 2.76
CA LYS A 43 -32.91 -4.25 2.84
C LYS A 43 -33.96 -3.38 3.52
N THR A 44 -35.19 -3.52 3.09
CA THR A 44 -36.32 -2.83 3.70
C THR A 44 -37.01 -3.77 4.67
N HIS A 45 -37.34 -3.30 5.88
CA HIS A 45 -38.11 -4.10 6.82
C HIS A 45 -39.54 -4.30 6.27
N PRO A 46 -40.07 -5.54 6.21
CA PRO A 46 -41.33 -5.82 5.51
C PRO A 46 -42.52 -5.07 6.11
N PHE A 47 -42.63 -5.00 7.44
CA PHE A 47 -43.74 -4.31 8.12
C PHE A 47 -43.55 -2.78 8.16
N TYR A 48 -42.49 -2.31 8.83
CA TYR A 48 -42.24 -0.86 9.01
C TYR A 48 -41.77 -0.10 7.77
N LYS A 49 -41.39 -0.76 6.67
CA LYS A 49 -40.85 -0.15 5.44
C LYS A 49 -39.61 0.74 5.62
N LYS A 50 -39.00 0.77 6.81
CA LYS A 50 -37.72 1.43 7.07
C LYS A 50 -36.58 0.66 6.40
N SER A 51 -35.77 1.35 5.60
CA SER A 51 -34.58 0.78 4.99
C SER A 51 -33.44 0.68 6.01
N PHE A 52 -32.77 -0.46 6.05
CA PHE A 52 -31.61 -0.70 6.90
C PHE A 52 -30.50 -1.42 6.11
N MET A 53 -29.25 -1.24 6.56
CA MET A 53 -28.09 -1.86 5.93
C MET A 53 -27.76 -3.17 6.65
N ARG A 54 -27.70 -4.28 5.92
CA ARG A 54 -27.14 -5.55 6.41
C ARG A 54 -25.72 -5.71 5.90
N ARG A 55 -24.79 -5.94 6.83
CA ARG A 55 -23.39 -6.25 6.56
C ARG A 55 -23.16 -7.73 6.79
N LYS A 56 -22.51 -8.42 5.85
CA LYS A 56 -22.07 -9.81 6.02
C LYS A 56 -20.64 -9.97 5.54
N LYS A 57 -19.83 -10.65 6.34
CA LYS A 57 -18.45 -11.01 6.00
C LYS A 57 -18.44 -12.36 5.27
N TYR A 58 -17.67 -12.44 4.20
CA TYR A 58 -17.49 -13.65 3.40
C TYR A 58 -16.02 -14.03 3.38
N LEU A 59 -15.74 -15.32 3.54
CA LEU A 59 -14.41 -15.88 3.28
C LEU A 59 -14.32 -16.24 1.80
N VAL A 60 -13.39 -15.58 1.12
CA VAL A 60 -13.27 -15.62 -0.34
C VAL A 60 -11.92 -16.23 -0.71
N HIS A 61 -11.92 -17.07 -1.74
CA HIS A 61 -10.70 -17.57 -2.35
C HIS A 61 -10.12 -16.53 -3.28
N ASP A 62 -8.85 -16.24 -3.05
CA ASP A 62 -8.09 -15.39 -3.92
C ASP A 62 -6.76 -16.06 -4.29
N GLU A 63 -6.40 -15.96 -5.56
CA GLU A 63 -5.09 -16.33 -6.11
C GLU A 63 -4.38 -15.12 -6.74
N LEU A 64 -5.06 -13.96 -6.81
CA LEU A 64 -4.60 -12.76 -7.51
C LEU A 64 -3.80 -11.82 -6.62
N GLY A 65 -3.84 -12.00 -5.30
CA GLY A 65 -3.09 -11.19 -4.35
C GLY A 65 -3.77 -9.85 -4.04
N VAL A 66 -5.08 -9.87 -3.76
CA VAL A 66 -5.85 -8.69 -3.39
C VAL A 66 -5.40 -8.14 -2.03
N LEU A 67 -5.29 -6.82 -1.91
CA LEU A 67 -4.85 -6.14 -0.70
C LEU A 67 -6.02 -5.72 0.20
N GLU A 68 -5.70 -5.37 1.43
CA GLU A 68 -6.68 -4.79 2.34
C GLU A 68 -7.15 -3.43 1.83
N GLY A 69 -8.46 -3.18 1.87
CA GLY A 69 -9.05 -1.94 1.38
C GLY A 69 -9.67 -2.01 -0.02
N ASP A 70 -9.19 -2.90 -0.88
CA ASP A 70 -9.65 -3.01 -2.27
C ASP A 70 -11.16 -3.33 -2.40
N VAL A 71 -11.78 -2.79 -3.46
CA VAL A 71 -13.16 -3.12 -3.84
C VAL A 71 -13.15 -4.23 -4.87
N VAL A 72 -13.75 -5.37 -4.51
CA VAL A 72 -13.73 -6.58 -5.31
C VAL A 72 -15.11 -7.08 -5.68
N GLU A 73 -15.18 -7.76 -6.82
CA GLU A 73 -16.30 -8.57 -7.22
C GLU A 73 -16.04 -10.05 -6.97
N ILE A 74 -17.00 -10.68 -6.31
CA ILE A 74 -16.95 -12.08 -5.89
C ILE A 74 -18.10 -12.87 -6.49
N VAL A 75 -17.84 -14.12 -6.79
CA VAL A 75 -18.81 -15.09 -7.34
C VAL A 75 -18.87 -16.31 -6.45
N LYS A 76 -20.04 -16.95 -6.41
CA LYS A 76 -20.23 -18.24 -5.74
C LYS A 76 -19.56 -19.34 -6.56
N ILE A 77 -18.68 -20.10 -5.92
CA ILE A 77 -17.93 -21.21 -6.52
C ILE A 77 -18.26 -22.51 -5.80
N LYS A 78 -17.69 -23.63 -6.26
CA LYS A 78 -17.71 -24.88 -5.50
C LYS A 78 -17.13 -24.66 -4.09
N PRO A 79 -17.65 -25.32 -3.04
CA PRO A 79 -17.07 -25.24 -1.70
C PRO A 79 -15.60 -25.65 -1.74
N ILE A 80 -14.72 -24.77 -1.27
CA ILE A 80 -13.29 -25.07 -1.08
C ILE A 80 -13.04 -25.51 0.36
N SER A 81 -13.80 -24.96 1.30
CA SER A 81 -13.76 -25.27 2.73
C SER A 81 -15.15 -25.05 3.34
N LYS A 82 -15.33 -25.40 4.62
CA LYS A 82 -16.59 -25.30 5.36
C LYS A 82 -17.29 -23.94 5.21
N ASN A 83 -16.53 -22.85 5.16
CA ASN A 83 -17.07 -21.49 5.07
C ASN A 83 -16.72 -20.76 3.77
N LYS A 84 -15.81 -21.32 2.95
CA LYS A 84 -15.20 -20.68 1.79
C LYS A 84 -15.86 -21.17 0.51
N HIS A 85 -16.85 -20.40 0.06
CA HIS A 85 -17.72 -20.72 -1.08
C HIS A 85 -17.71 -19.64 -2.17
N PHE A 86 -16.83 -18.66 -2.04
CA PHE A 86 -16.75 -17.51 -2.93
C PHE A 86 -15.34 -17.39 -3.50
N GLY A 87 -15.22 -16.94 -4.75
CA GLY A 87 -13.96 -16.64 -5.41
C GLY A 87 -13.94 -15.21 -5.94
N VAL A 88 -12.77 -14.58 -5.97
CA VAL A 88 -12.57 -13.25 -6.57
C VAL A 88 -12.57 -13.38 -8.10
N VAL A 89 -13.31 -12.49 -8.77
CA VAL A 89 -13.37 -12.43 -10.24
C VAL A 89 -12.54 -11.26 -10.75
N ARG A 90 -12.81 -10.06 -10.21
CA ARG A 90 -12.11 -8.83 -10.59
C ARG A 90 -11.97 -7.88 -9.41
N VAL A 91 -10.90 -7.10 -9.45
CA VAL A 91 -10.73 -5.91 -8.60
C VAL A 91 -11.31 -4.73 -9.38
N VAL A 92 -12.30 -4.04 -8.81
CA VAL A 92 -13.03 -2.95 -9.46
C VAL A 92 -12.37 -1.60 -9.18
N GLY A 93 -11.84 -1.43 -7.97
CA GLY A 93 -11.20 -0.19 -7.56
C GLY A 93 -10.20 -0.43 -6.45
N LYS A 94 -9.06 0.25 -6.53
CA LYS A 94 -8.12 0.41 -5.43
C LYS A 94 -8.55 1.61 -4.59
N ASP A 95 -8.24 1.58 -3.30
CA ASP A 95 -8.55 2.70 -2.41
C ASP A 95 -7.85 4.00 -2.90
N ILE A 96 -8.67 4.97 -3.32
CA ILE A 96 -8.22 6.28 -3.81
C ILE A 96 -7.42 7.02 -2.72
N GLU A 97 -7.78 6.83 -1.45
CA GLU A 97 -7.08 7.42 -0.30
C GLU A 97 -5.59 7.02 -0.24
N VAL A 98 -5.25 5.80 -0.62
CA VAL A 98 -3.85 5.34 -0.63
C VAL A 98 -3.06 6.08 -1.71
N MET A 99 -3.65 6.29 -2.88
CA MET A 99 -2.99 7.03 -3.97
C MET A 99 -2.83 8.52 -3.61
N VAL A 100 -3.91 9.15 -3.12
CA VAL A 100 -3.90 10.57 -2.73
C VAL A 100 -2.86 10.83 -1.64
N SER A 101 -2.77 9.94 -0.64
CA SER A 101 -1.79 10.10 0.44
C SER A 101 -0.35 9.85 0.00
N GLN A 102 -0.11 9.04 -1.04
CA GLN A 102 1.21 8.88 -1.64
C GLN A 102 1.61 10.14 -2.41
N HIS A 103 0.70 10.66 -3.24
CA HIS A 103 0.96 11.86 -4.06
C HIS A 103 1.27 13.09 -3.18
N LEU A 104 0.46 13.34 -2.14
CA LEU A 104 0.69 14.47 -1.22
C LEU A 104 2.02 14.36 -0.46
N LYS A 105 2.50 13.15 -0.16
CA LYS A 105 3.80 12.95 0.50
C LYS A 105 4.97 13.19 -0.44
N GLU A 106 4.84 12.77 -1.69
CA GLU A 106 5.86 12.96 -2.72
C GLU A 106 5.98 14.45 -3.08
N GLU A 107 4.85 15.15 -3.24
CA GLU A 107 4.79 16.59 -3.45
C GLU A 107 5.42 17.36 -2.27
N ALA A 108 5.01 17.06 -1.03
CA ALA A 108 5.60 17.70 0.15
C ALA A 108 7.09 17.40 0.31
N ALA A 109 7.56 16.19 -0.04
CA ALA A 109 8.98 15.86 -0.01
C ALA A 109 9.79 16.62 -1.08
N ALA A 110 9.20 16.87 -2.25
CA ALA A 110 9.81 17.69 -3.30
C ALA A 110 9.90 19.16 -2.88
N GLU A 111 8.84 19.72 -2.30
CA GLU A 111 8.83 21.09 -1.75
C GLU A 111 9.87 21.26 -0.65
N ILE A 112 9.98 20.30 0.29
CA ILE A 112 10.98 20.35 1.35
C ILE A 112 12.40 20.26 0.76
N ALA A 113 12.62 19.43 -0.26
CA ALA A 113 13.93 19.34 -0.90
C ALA A 113 14.33 20.63 -1.62
N GLU A 114 13.36 21.32 -2.24
CA GLU A 114 13.54 22.64 -2.86
C GLU A 114 13.86 23.72 -1.82
N VAL A 115 13.12 23.76 -0.71
CA VAL A 115 13.39 24.67 0.43
C VAL A 115 14.75 24.38 1.09
N MET A 116 15.12 23.10 1.21
CA MET A 116 16.42 22.69 1.76
C MET A 116 17.60 22.95 0.82
N SER A 117 17.38 23.10 -0.50
CA SER A 117 18.41 23.60 -1.41
C SER A 117 18.67 25.09 -1.26
N GLU A 118 17.69 25.88 -0.83
CA GLU A 118 17.87 27.32 -0.54
C GLU A 118 18.59 27.57 0.81
N GLU A 119 18.40 26.71 1.82
CA GLU A 119 19.16 26.82 3.08
C GLU A 119 20.62 26.31 2.99
N LYS A 120 20.97 25.65 1.89
CA LYS A 120 22.34 25.15 1.67
C LYS A 120 23.30 26.24 1.17
N GLU A 121 22.80 27.39 0.72
CA GLU A 121 23.66 28.52 0.34
C GLU A 121 24.06 29.42 1.54
N SER A 122 23.30 29.38 2.65
CA SER A 122 23.60 30.20 3.84
C SER A 122 24.38 29.49 4.94
N SER A 123 24.48 28.15 4.89
CA SER A 123 25.14 27.33 5.93
C SER A 123 26.56 26.85 5.57
N VAL A 124 26.99 26.97 4.32
CA VAL A 124 28.34 26.57 3.87
C VAL A 124 29.42 27.60 4.30
N GLU A 125 29.05 28.88 4.44
CA GLU A 125 30.00 29.95 4.77
C GLU A 125 30.39 30.00 6.27
N SER A 126 29.63 29.36 7.16
CA SER A 126 29.90 29.34 8.61
C SER A 126 30.68 28.10 9.09
N LEU A 127 30.74 27.04 8.29
CA LEU A 127 31.42 25.77 8.63
C LEU A 127 32.82 25.64 7.99
N GLU A 128 33.16 26.50 7.03
CA GLU A 128 34.50 26.56 6.44
C GLU A 128 35.48 27.37 7.32
N SER A 129 35.05 28.46 7.94
CA SER A 129 35.90 29.25 8.85
C SER A 129 36.26 28.51 10.15
N SER A 130 35.39 27.63 10.63
CA SER A 130 35.62 26.87 11.87
C SER A 130 36.49 25.61 11.69
N LYS A 131 36.56 25.07 10.46
CA LYS A 131 37.44 23.95 10.13
C LYS A 131 38.89 24.40 9.89
N GLU A 132 39.10 25.58 9.31
CA GLU A 132 40.45 26.11 9.09
C GLU A 132 41.17 26.46 10.40
N VAL A 133 40.48 27.10 11.35
CA VAL A 133 41.05 27.43 12.67
C VAL A 133 41.43 26.19 13.48
N SER A 134 40.70 25.08 13.33
CA SER A 134 40.99 23.81 14.04
C SER A 134 42.19 23.04 13.46
N ILE A 135 42.46 23.21 12.16
CA ILE A 135 43.62 22.60 11.50
C ILE A 135 44.90 23.35 11.89
N GLU A 136 44.88 24.68 11.93
CA GLU A 136 46.04 25.49 12.34
C GLU A 136 46.47 25.24 13.80
N GLU A 137 45.52 25.15 14.74
CA GLU A 137 45.86 24.82 16.13
C GLU A 137 46.45 23.42 16.29
N LYS A 138 45.99 22.45 15.48
CA LYS A 138 46.54 21.08 15.47
C LYS A 138 47.93 21.04 14.85
N VAL A 139 48.19 21.78 13.78
CA VAL A 139 49.51 21.86 13.13
C VAL A 139 50.53 22.55 14.04
N LEU A 140 50.13 23.61 14.77
CA LEU A 140 50.97 24.26 15.77
C LEU A 140 51.33 23.32 16.95
N ARG A 141 50.39 22.49 17.42
CA ARG A 141 50.67 21.48 18.46
C ARG A 141 51.64 20.40 17.99
N VAL A 142 51.53 19.92 16.75
CA VAL A 142 52.46 18.92 16.18
C VAL A 142 53.87 19.50 16.01
N SER A 143 53.98 20.78 15.66
CA SER A 143 55.28 21.45 15.49
C SER A 143 56.03 21.72 16.80
N LYS A 144 55.32 21.95 17.91
CA LYS A 144 55.92 22.15 19.26
C LYS A 144 56.45 20.84 19.86
N VAL A 145 55.73 19.73 19.68
CA VAL A 145 56.15 18.40 20.17
C VAL A 145 57.43 17.90 19.48
N ARG A 146 57.68 18.31 18.23
CA ARG A 146 58.91 17.94 17.49
C ARG A 146 60.17 18.70 17.91
N LYS A 147 60.07 19.86 18.58
CA LYS A 147 61.23 20.63 19.04
C LYS A 147 61.76 20.22 20.43
N GLU A 148 60.98 19.45 21.19
CA GLU A 148 61.38 18.97 22.54
C GLU A 148 62.00 17.56 22.53
N LYS A 149 62.19 16.94 21.36
CA LYS A 149 62.87 15.65 21.18
C LYS A 149 64.08 15.78 20.24
N VAL A 150 65.09 16.53 20.67
CA VAL A 150 66.49 16.47 20.20
C VAL A 150 67.38 16.69 21.41
#